data_AF-A0A836ZSM4-F1
#
_entry.id   AF-A0A836ZSM4-F1
#
_cell.length_a   1.000
_cell.length_b   1.000
_cell.length_c   1.000
_cell.angle_alpha   90.00
_cell.angle_beta   90.00
_cell.angle_gamma   90.00
#
_symmetry.space_group_name_H-M   'P 1'
#
loop_
_entity.id
_entity.type
_entity.pdbx_description
1 polymer ?
#
loop_
_entity_poly.entity_id
_entity_poly.type
_entity_poly.pdbx_seq_one_letter_code
_entity_poly.pdbx_strand_id
1 'polypeptide(L)'
;MRAVFFVPALLAAGVTACGSGTSPDLPGSHHATAQAPVMATPDADNAPLRNALRAQHWHLQQASDAHGTALRSLFVDGLPPPVQLDFNDQRIQVSQTCNALGANYSVAQAQVQIGRVVSSRRMCADARRMAQERAASD
;
A
#
# COMPACT_ATOMS: atom_id res chain seq x y z
N MET A 1 8.82 -37.16 34.63
CA MET A 1 8.90 -38.54 34.11
C MET A 1 9.33 -38.48 32.64
N ARG A 2 10.38 -39.23 32.29
CA ARG A 2 10.77 -39.77 30.96
C ARG A 2 10.60 -38.91 29.68
N ALA A 3 11.65 -38.16 29.38
CA ALA A 3 12.58 -38.21 28.23
C ALA A 3 12.32 -39.00 26.91
N VAL A 4 12.94 -38.42 25.83
CA VAL A 4 13.54 -38.93 24.54
C VAL A 4 12.55 -39.18 23.37
N PHE A 5 12.72 -38.75 22.09
CA PHE A 5 13.86 -38.75 21.12
C PHE A 5 13.76 -37.60 20.07
N PHE A 6 14.83 -36.84 19.72
CA PHE A 6 15.85 -37.01 18.65
C PHE A 6 15.28 -37.13 17.19
N VAL A 7 15.29 -36.09 16.32
CA VAL A 7 16.37 -35.54 15.40
C VAL A 7 16.47 -36.35 14.08
N PRO A 8 16.89 -35.83 12.89
CA PRO A 8 16.56 -34.62 12.10
C PRO A 8 16.37 -34.95 10.57
N ALA A 9 16.39 -33.91 9.73
CA ALA A 9 16.88 -33.87 8.33
C ALA A 9 16.03 -34.46 7.17
N LEU A 10 15.72 -33.58 6.20
CA LEU A 10 16.25 -33.71 4.83
C LEU A 10 16.10 -32.38 4.07
N LEU A 11 17.25 -31.83 3.68
CA LEU A 11 17.39 -30.79 2.65
C LEU A 11 17.07 -31.40 1.28
N ALA A 12 16.35 -30.66 0.44
CA ALA A 12 16.45 -30.79 -1.00
C ALA A 12 16.52 -29.37 -1.61
N ALA A 13 17.75 -28.92 -1.86
CA ALA A 13 18.02 -27.76 -2.70
C ALA A 13 17.90 -28.22 -4.17
N GLY A 14 16.94 -27.66 -4.90
CA GLY A 14 16.84 -27.79 -6.34
C GLY A 14 17.27 -26.48 -7.00
N VAL A 15 18.52 -26.40 -7.46
CA VAL A 15 18.97 -25.36 -8.40
C VAL A 15 19.01 -25.98 -9.79
N THR A 16 18.00 -25.70 -10.60
CA THR A 16 18.05 -25.98 -12.04
C THR A 16 18.78 -24.85 -12.75
N ALA A 17 19.81 -25.24 -13.48
CA ALA A 17 20.79 -24.42 -14.16
C ALA A 17 20.27 -23.72 -15.44
N CYS A 18 21.15 -22.86 -15.97
CA CYS A 18 21.05 -22.01 -17.16
C CYS A 18 20.37 -22.61 -18.39
N GLY A 19 19.66 -21.74 -19.11
CA GLY A 19 19.36 -21.88 -20.53
C GLY A 19 19.47 -20.54 -21.24
N SER A 20 20.68 -20.18 -21.67
CA SER A 20 20.88 -19.16 -22.71
C SER A 20 20.59 -19.82 -24.06
N GLY A 21 19.35 -19.71 -24.53
CA GLY A 21 18.93 -20.18 -25.85
C GLY A 21 18.71 -18.99 -26.79
N THR A 22 19.77 -18.50 -27.43
CA THR A 22 19.63 -17.75 -28.68
C THR A 22 19.34 -18.77 -29.78
N SER A 23 18.12 -18.74 -30.33
CA SER A 23 17.80 -19.42 -31.58
C SER A 23 18.08 -18.48 -32.76
N PRO A 24 18.72 -18.94 -33.84
CA PRO A 24 18.84 -18.16 -35.07
C PRO A 24 17.48 -18.06 -35.76
N ASP A 25 17.18 -16.85 -36.22
CA ASP A 25 15.99 -16.46 -36.98
C ASP A 25 15.99 -17.15 -38.35
N LEU A 26 14.89 -17.85 -38.68
CA LEU A 26 14.61 -18.42 -39.99
C LEU A 26 13.43 -17.62 -40.58
N PRO A 27 13.57 -17.04 -41.77
CA PRO A 27 12.51 -16.22 -42.34
C PRO A 27 11.42 -17.13 -42.93
N GLY A 28 10.21 -16.97 -42.41
CA GLY A 28 9.00 -17.44 -43.09
C GLY A 28 8.13 -18.35 -42.23
N SER A 29 7.21 -17.76 -41.48
CA SER A 29 5.90 -18.34 -41.18
C SER A 29 4.99 -17.23 -40.68
N HIS A 30 4.07 -16.78 -41.54
CA HIS A 30 2.95 -15.94 -41.15
C HIS A 30 2.02 -16.77 -40.27
N HIS A 31 2.30 -16.81 -38.96
CA HIS A 31 1.33 -17.32 -38.00
C HIS A 31 0.19 -16.31 -37.90
N ALA A 32 -0.97 -16.69 -38.44
CA ALA A 32 -2.23 -16.05 -38.13
C ALA A 32 -2.39 -16.05 -36.61
N THR A 33 -2.32 -14.86 -36.02
CA THR A 33 -2.52 -14.67 -34.59
C THR A 33 -3.99 -14.98 -34.29
N ALA A 34 -4.28 -16.21 -33.89
CA ALA A 34 -5.49 -16.50 -33.15
C ALA A 34 -5.39 -15.70 -31.85
N GLN A 35 -6.08 -14.56 -31.79
CA GLN A 35 -6.23 -13.80 -30.57
C GLN A 35 -7.02 -14.68 -29.60
N ALA A 36 -6.30 -15.34 -28.69
CA ALA A 36 -6.92 -15.91 -27.50
C ALA A 36 -7.71 -14.78 -26.83
N PRO A 37 -8.96 -15.01 -26.40
CA PRO A 37 -9.68 -14.01 -25.64
C PRO A 37 -8.85 -13.71 -24.39
N VAL A 38 -8.29 -12.50 -24.33
CA VAL A 38 -7.75 -11.96 -23.10
C VAL A 38 -8.95 -11.88 -22.17
N MET A 39 -9.08 -12.85 -21.27
CA MET A 39 -10.02 -12.74 -20.17
C MET A 39 -9.63 -11.46 -19.44
N ALA A 40 -10.41 -10.40 -19.65
CA ALA A 40 -10.25 -9.16 -18.92
C ALA A 40 -10.35 -9.53 -17.43
N THR A 41 -9.24 -9.36 -16.71
CA THR A 41 -9.25 -9.43 -15.26
C THR A 41 -10.37 -8.54 -14.76
N PRO A 42 -11.30 -9.04 -13.92
CA PRO A 42 -12.40 -8.25 -13.40
C PRO A 42 -11.84 -7.01 -12.72
N ASP A 43 -12.22 -5.86 -13.27
CA ASP A 43 -12.12 -4.50 -12.76
C ASP A 43 -11.21 -4.30 -11.53
N ALA A 44 -9.89 -4.39 -11.76
CA ALA A 44 -8.88 -3.95 -10.81
C ALA A 44 -8.80 -2.41 -10.74
N ASP A 45 -9.70 -1.70 -11.43
CA ASP A 45 -9.56 -0.28 -11.72
C ASP A 45 -10.88 0.46 -11.53
N ASN A 46 -11.33 0.61 -10.28
CA ASN A 46 -12.52 1.42 -9.95
C ASN A 46 -12.26 2.92 -10.16
N ALA A 47 -12.31 3.35 -11.42
CA ALA A 47 -12.10 4.72 -11.85
C ALA A 47 -13.12 5.71 -11.22
N PRO A 48 -14.42 5.39 -11.09
CA PRO A 48 -15.38 6.25 -10.39
C PRO A 48 -14.96 6.55 -8.94
N LEU A 49 -14.57 5.52 -8.17
CA LEU A 49 -14.13 5.70 -6.78
C LEU A 49 -12.85 6.54 -6.71
N ARG A 50 -11.87 6.27 -7.58
CA ARG A 50 -10.67 7.11 -7.64
C ARG A 50 -11.00 8.56 -7.96
N ASN A 51 -11.89 8.82 -8.91
CA ASN A 51 -12.31 10.19 -9.25
C ASN A 51 -13.00 10.87 -8.06
N ALA A 52 -13.86 10.15 -7.34
CA ALA A 52 -14.52 10.66 -6.14
C ALA A 52 -13.53 11.01 -5.02
N LEU A 53 -12.53 10.14 -4.79
CA LEU A 53 -11.47 10.38 -3.80
C LEU A 53 -10.66 11.64 -4.13
N ARG A 54 -10.28 11.83 -5.40
CA ARG A 54 -9.50 13.00 -5.85
C ARG A 54 -10.28 14.30 -5.92
N ALA A 55 -11.61 14.24 -5.99
CA ALA A 55 -12.44 15.43 -6.10
C ALA A 55 -12.58 16.21 -4.80
N GLN A 56 -12.13 15.66 -3.66
CA GLN A 56 -12.41 16.17 -2.33
C GLN A 56 -11.14 16.27 -1.48
N HIS A 57 -11.21 17.10 -0.44
CA HIS A 57 -10.25 17.14 0.67
C HIS A 57 -10.86 16.41 1.86
N TRP A 58 -10.24 15.32 2.31
CA TRP A 58 -10.83 14.45 3.34
C TRP A 58 -10.29 14.83 4.72
N HIS A 59 -11.17 15.24 5.63
CA HIS A 59 -10.81 15.47 7.02
C HIS A 59 -11.14 14.26 7.88
N LEU A 60 -10.17 13.82 8.68
CA LEU A 60 -10.37 12.74 9.62
C LEU A 60 -11.32 13.20 10.73
N GLN A 61 -12.48 12.53 10.82
CA GLN A 61 -13.48 12.82 11.86
C GLN A 61 -13.37 11.87 13.04
N GLN A 62 -13.12 10.59 12.77
CA GLN A 62 -13.03 9.52 13.76
C GLN A 62 -12.04 8.46 13.27
N ALA A 63 -11.42 7.76 14.20
CA ALA A 63 -10.51 6.66 13.89
C ALA A 63 -10.54 5.63 15.03
N SER A 64 -10.49 4.35 14.68
CA SER A 64 -10.44 3.24 15.62
C SER A 64 -9.56 2.11 15.10
N ASP A 65 -9.00 1.33 16.00
CA ASP A 65 -8.28 0.09 15.66
C ASP A 65 -9.25 -1.06 15.30
N ALA A 66 -8.69 -2.23 15.00
CA ALA A 66 -9.45 -3.43 14.67
C ALA A 66 -10.34 -3.96 15.82
N HIS A 67 -10.10 -3.52 17.05
CA HIS A 67 -10.91 -3.85 18.23
C HIS A 67 -11.96 -2.78 18.55
N GLY A 68 -12.04 -1.72 17.75
CA GLY A 68 -12.94 -0.59 17.98
C GLY A 68 -12.42 0.42 19.02
N THR A 69 -11.17 0.30 19.47
CA THR A 69 -10.56 1.27 20.37
C THR A 69 -10.28 2.56 19.61
N ALA A 70 -10.75 3.69 20.14
CA ALA A 70 -10.55 4.99 19.51
C ALA A 70 -9.05 5.37 19.45
N LEU A 71 -8.57 5.74 18.27
CA LEU A 71 -7.21 6.20 18.02
C LEU A 71 -7.08 7.70 18.35
N ARG A 72 -7.17 8.01 19.64
CA ARG A 72 -7.22 9.40 20.13
C ARG A 72 -5.97 10.22 19.82
N SER A 73 -4.81 9.59 19.64
CA SER A 73 -3.55 10.25 19.29
C SER A 73 -3.57 10.96 17.93
N LEU A 74 -4.50 10.60 17.04
CA LEU A 74 -4.72 11.27 15.76
C LEU A 74 -5.41 12.63 15.92
N PHE A 75 -5.97 12.92 17.09
CA PHE A 75 -6.71 14.14 17.39
C PHE A 75 -5.98 14.93 18.46
N VAL A 76 -5.74 16.21 18.19
CA VAL A 76 -4.92 17.07 19.05
C VAL A 76 -5.76 18.27 19.47
N ASP A 77 -6.30 18.22 20.69
CA ASP A 77 -7.26 19.21 21.20
C ASP A 77 -6.71 20.64 21.20
N GLY A 78 -7.50 21.60 20.72
CA GLY A 78 -7.08 23.00 20.62
C GLY A 78 -6.03 23.27 19.54
N LEU A 79 -5.76 22.30 18.65
CA LEU A 79 -4.78 22.45 17.58
C LEU A 79 -5.40 22.15 16.19
N PRO A 80 -6.19 23.09 15.64
CA PRO A 80 -6.67 22.96 14.27
C PRO A 80 -5.51 23.06 13.26
N PRO A 81 -5.68 22.52 12.04
CA PRO A 81 -6.81 21.72 11.53
C PRO A 81 -6.70 20.21 11.85
N PRO A 82 -7.77 19.41 11.67
CA PRO A 82 -7.69 17.95 11.78
C PRO A 82 -6.78 17.36 10.71
N VAL A 83 -6.33 16.13 10.91
CA VAL A 83 -5.57 15.37 9.90
C VAL A 83 -6.36 15.37 8.59
N GLN A 84 -5.68 15.75 7.50
CA GLN A 84 -6.28 15.84 6.17
C GLN A 84 -5.61 14.86 5.21
N LEU A 85 -6.40 14.17 4.39
CA LEU A 85 -5.95 13.29 3.33
C LEU A 85 -6.36 13.87 1.98
N ASP A 86 -5.39 13.95 1.07
CA ASP A 86 -5.57 14.40 -0.29
C ASP A 86 -5.10 13.32 -1.26
N PHE A 87 -5.96 12.94 -2.20
CA PHE A 87 -5.67 11.93 -3.21
C PHE A 87 -5.31 12.62 -4.53
N ASN A 88 -4.17 12.22 -5.11
CA ASN A 88 -3.84 12.52 -6.51
C ASN A 88 -3.81 11.21 -7.32
N ASP A 89 -3.26 11.22 -8.53
CA ASP A 89 -3.34 10.07 -9.45
C ASP A 89 -2.90 8.74 -8.83
N GLN A 90 -1.79 8.73 -8.08
CA GLN A 90 -1.22 7.50 -7.53
C GLN A 90 -0.72 7.64 -6.08
N ARG A 91 -0.86 8.82 -5.47
CA ARG A 91 -0.40 9.07 -4.11
C ARG A 91 -1.47 9.68 -3.24
N ILE A 92 -1.39 9.33 -1.97
CA ILE A 92 -2.06 10.01 -0.87
C ILE A 92 -1.05 10.95 -0.24
N GLN A 93 -1.47 12.18 0.03
CA GLN A 93 -0.76 13.10 0.91
C GLN A 93 -1.55 13.24 2.20
N VAL A 94 -0.89 13.08 3.33
CA VAL A 94 -1.47 13.35 4.65
C VAL A 94 -0.83 14.61 5.20
N SER A 95 -1.68 15.57 5.57
CA SER A 95 -1.27 16.87 6.08
C SER A 95 -1.92 17.18 7.42
N GLN A 96 -1.60 18.37 7.96
CA GLN A 96 -2.02 18.83 9.29
C GLN A 96 -1.44 18.04 10.48
N THR A 97 -0.47 17.17 10.20
CA THR A 97 0.45 16.53 11.15
C THR A 97 1.72 17.38 11.32
N CYS A 98 2.68 16.95 12.15
CA CYS A 98 3.96 17.66 12.21
C CYS A 98 4.64 17.65 10.84
N ASN A 99 5.00 16.51 10.26
CA ASN A 99 5.49 16.41 8.89
C ASN A 99 4.37 16.10 7.92
N ALA A 100 4.57 16.39 6.63
CA ALA A 100 3.71 15.83 5.59
C ALA A 100 4.06 14.34 5.40
N LEU A 101 3.03 13.50 5.29
CA LEU A 101 3.19 12.08 4.96
C LEU A 101 2.77 11.84 3.52
N GLY A 102 3.41 10.88 2.86
CA GLY A 102 3.06 10.42 1.54
C GLY A 102 3.02 8.90 1.46
N ALA A 103 2.09 8.36 0.68
CA ALA A 103 2.03 6.93 0.38
C ALA A 103 1.54 6.72 -1.06
N ASN A 104 1.91 5.60 -1.68
CA ASN A 104 1.19 5.12 -2.85
C ASN A 104 -0.16 4.51 -2.43
N TYR A 105 -1.12 4.51 -3.33
CA TYR A 105 -2.38 3.79 -3.12
C TYR A 105 -2.89 3.11 -4.38
N SER A 106 -3.68 2.06 -4.19
CA SER A 106 -4.48 1.42 -5.24
C SER A 106 -5.93 1.35 -4.80
N VAL A 107 -6.83 1.23 -5.78
CA VAL A 107 -8.25 1.03 -5.52
C VAL A 107 -8.68 -0.25 -6.21
N ALA A 108 -9.14 -1.22 -5.43
CA ALA A 108 -9.70 -2.47 -5.92
C ALA A 108 -11.11 -2.64 -5.37
N GLN A 109 -12.08 -2.89 -6.25
CA GLN A 109 -13.50 -2.91 -5.91
C GLN A 109 -13.89 -1.65 -5.11
N ALA A 110 -14.29 -1.79 -3.85
CA ALA A 110 -14.69 -0.69 -2.97
C ALA A 110 -13.64 -0.37 -1.88
N GLN A 111 -12.41 -0.84 -2.05
CA GLN A 111 -11.35 -0.72 -1.05
C GLN A 111 -10.20 0.13 -1.58
N VAL A 112 -9.64 0.94 -0.68
CA VAL A 112 -8.38 1.66 -0.89
C VAL A 112 -7.29 0.87 -0.18
N GLN A 113 -6.30 0.38 -0.92
CA GLN A 113 -5.09 -0.16 -0.32
C GLN A 113 -4.03 0.94 -0.28
N ILE A 114 -3.50 1.20 0.91
CA ILE A 114 -2.42 2.16 1.13
C ILE A 114 -1.13 1.38 1.26
N GLY A 115 -0.11 1.78 0.50
CA GLY A 115 1.21 1.16 0.59
C GLY A 115 2.07 1.83 1.66
N ARG A 116 3.40 1.78 1.48
CA ARG A 116 4.34 2.28 2.48
C ARG A 116 4.18 3.79 2.67
N VAL A 117 3.94 4.20 3.91
CA VAL A 117 3.95 5.60 4.32
C VAL A 117 5.39 6.09 4.51
N VAL A 118 5.68 7.28 4.00
CA VAL A 118 6.93 8.01 4.22
C VAL A 118 6.62 9.40 4.78
N SER A 119 7.53 9.95 5.57
CA SER A 119 7.37 11.25 6.23
C SER A 119 8.53 12.19 5.87
N SER A 120 8.25 13.50 5.78
CA SER A 120 9.33 14.49 5.87
C SER A 120 10.02 14.43 7.25
N ARG A 121 11.18 15.06 7.41
CA ARG A 121 11.96 15.00 8.65
C ARG A 121 12.19 16.39 9.24
N ARG A 122 11.12 17.02 9.72
CA ARG A 122 11.17 18.28 10.47
C ARG A 122 10.80 18.04 11.92
N MET A 123 11.31 18.90 12.79
CA MET A 123 10.88 18.95 14.18
C MET A 123 9.82 20.03 14.33
N CYS A 124 8.71 19.71 14.98
CA CYS A 124 7.73 20.72 15.38
C CYS A 124 7.97 21.14 16.83
N ALA A 125 7.70 22.42 17.14
CA ALA A 125 7.80 22.94 18.49
C ALA A 125 6.83 22.23 19.46
N ASP A 126 5.66 21.83 18.97
CA ASP A 126 4.69 21.04 19.74
C ASP A 126 4.92 19.54 19.57
N ALA A 127 5.36 18.88 20.64
CA ALA A 127 5.57 17.43 20.69
C ALA A 127 4.29 16.64 20.39
N ARG A 128 3.09 17.19 20.65
CA ARG A 128 1.83 16.53 20.33
C ARG A 128 1.63 16.39 18.82
N ARG A 129 2.13 17.34 18.00
CA ARG A 129 2.11 17.19 16.54
C ARG A 129 3.04 16.07 16.05
N MET A 130 4.16 15.85 16.74
CA MET A 130 5.05 14.73 16.45
C MET A 130 4.39 13.39 16.79
N ALA A 131 3.68 13.32 17.93
CA ALA A 131 2.93 12.13 18.33
C ALA A 131 1.76 11.83 17.36
N GLN A 132 1.04 12.87 16.93
CA GLN A 132 -0.04 12.75 15.94
C GLN A 132 0.47 12.25 14.59
N GLU A 133 1.60 12.79 14.12
CA GLU A 133 2.26 12.30 12.89
C GLU A 133 2.61 10.83 12.99
N ARG A 134 3.22 10.41 14.11
CA ARG A 134 3.60 9.01 14.32
C ARG A 134 2.38 8.09 14.26
N ALA A 135 1.32 8.46 14.99
CA ALA A 135 0.06 7.72 14.99
C ALA A 135 -0.59 7.66 13.60
N ALA A 136 -0.39 8.66 12.75
CA ALA A 136 -0.91 8.68 11.38
C ALA A 136 -0.08 7.85 10.39
N SER A 137 1.13 7.44 10.77
CA SER A 137 2.04 6.64 9.94
C SER A 137 2.18 5.17 10.37
N ASP A 138 1.65 4.83 11.55
CA ASP A 138 1.65 3.48 12.12
C ASP A 138 0.52 2.62 11.52
#